data_AF-A0A2A2JNE6-F1
#
_entry.id   AF-A0A2A2JNE6-F1
#
_cell.length_a   1.000
_cell.length_b   1.000
_cell.length_c   1.000
_cell.angle_alpha   90.00
_cell.angle_beta   90.00
_cell.angle_gamma   90.00
#
_symmetry.space_group_name_H-M   'P 1'
#
loop_
_entity.id
_entity.type
_entity.pdbx_description
1 polymer ?
#
loop_
_entity_poly.entity_id
_entity_poly.type
_entity_poly.pdbx_seq_one_letter_code
_entity_poly.pdbx_strand_id
1 'polypeptide(L)'
;MAIFEPSQRQNREAPPLPELGGIEYPRAAMWASGNLNNVLNDDKGRQLFRCFLFQSLADENLSFIEATDKLKKMKSSDEKKAFAKEIISLYSPYINLSSGAMKKIREAAESENFDPEDFNPAIKEVRRLLENDQFPRFRRSEIYLDFLEQLLPRAYAEKWATSFEALLGNHVGRHHFRIFLRGIHAEENLRFWEAVVEFRAVKNKSPAMVNLARVIMQTYLAEGASNEVFLPFGVRQVIQKRLDENDIDLVLFDDAIKHVEQVLSNH
;
A
#
# COMPACT_ATOMS: atom_id res chain seq x y z
N MET A 1 3.68 -0.48 27.10
CA MET A 1 4.84 -1.25 26.58
C MET A 1 5.07 -0.84 25.14
N ALA A 2 6.29 -0.49 24.78
CA ALA A 2 6.65 -0.37 23.37
C ALA A 2 6.65 -1.79 22.78
N ILE A 3 5.88 -2.02 21.72
CA ILE A 3 5.74 -3.34 21.09
C ILE A 3 7.03 -3.75 20.35
N PHE A 4 7.89 -2.77 20.07
CA PHE A 4 9.18 -2.98 19.44
C PHE A 4 10.27 -3.17 20.50
N GLU A 5 10.74 -4.41 20.68
CA GLU A 5 11.89 -4.76 21.52
C GLU A 5 13.08 -5.21 20.66
N PRO A 6 14.10 -4.35 20.47
CA PRO A 6 15.29 -4.68 19.69
C PRO A 6 16.06 -5.92 20.15
N SER A 7 16.01 -6.21 21.46
CA SER A 7 16.68 -7.35 22.11
C SER A 7 16.04 -8.70 21.83
N GLN A 8 14.77 -8.74 21.38
CA GLN A 8 14.01 -9.98 21.18
C GLN A 8 13.92 -10.43 19.72
N ARG A 9 14.83 -9.97 18.84
CA ARG A 9 14.79 -10.26 17.39
C ARG A 9 14.63 -11.74 17.02
N GLN A 10 15.09 -12.66 17.87
CA GLN A 10 14.97 -14.11 17.64
C GLN A 10 13.67 -14.73 18.21
N ASN A 11 13.00 -14.06 19.16
CA ASN A 11 11.80 -14.54 19.86
C ASN A 11 10.69 -13.47 19.84
N ARG A 12 10.42 -12.91 18.66
CA ARG A 12 9.39 -11.87 18.52
C ARG A 12 8.00 -12.50 18.67
N GLU A 13 7.22 -12.01 19.62
CA GLU A 13 5.83 -12.45 19.80
C GLU A 13 4.93 -11.76 18.76
N ALA A 14 4.11 -12.54 18.04
CA ALA A 14 3.23 -11.99 17.03
C ALA A 14 2.12 -11.15 17.69
N PRO A 15 1.88 -9.91 17.22
CA PRO A 15 0.78 -9.10 17.73
C PRO A 15 -0.57 -9.80 17.41
N PRO A 16 -1.54 -9.75 18.32
CA PRO A 16 -2.81 -10.43 18.11
C PRO A 16 -3.58 -9.79 16.94
N LEU A 17 -4.27 -10.62 16.17
CA LEU A 17 -5.22 -10.13 15.16
C LEU A 17 -6.32 -9.30 15.83
N PRO A 18 -6.85 -8.26 15.17
CA PRO A 18 -8.00 -7.54 15.69
C PRO A 18 -9.22 -8.45 15.76
N GLU A 19 -10.04 -8.28 16.81
CA GLU A 19 -11.29 -9.02 16.94
C GLU A 19 -12.28 -8.66 15.81
N LEU A 20 -13.05 -9.64 15.34
CA LEU A 20 -14.06 -9.44 14.29
C LEU A 20 -15.28 -8.64 14.78
N GLY A 21 -15.61 -8.72 16.07
CA GLY A 21 -16.81 -8.10 16.63
C GLY A 21 -16.85 -6.57 16.45
N GLY A 22 -17.98 -6.02 16.00
CA GLY A 22 -18.15 -4.57 15.82
C GLY A 22 -17.38 -3.97 14.62
N ILE A 23 -17.00 -4.79 13.64
CA ILE A 23 -16.49 -4.33 12.34
C ILE A 23 -17.43 -4.87 11.26
N GLU A 24 -17.92 -3.97 10.41
CA GLU A 24 -18.65 -4.35 9.21
C GLU A 24 -17.68 -4.45 8.02
N TYR A 25 -17.99 -5.33 7.06
CA TYR A 25 -17.21 -5.50 5.84
C TYR A 25 -16.87 -4.18 5.12
N PRO A 26 -17.80 -3.21 4.91
CA PRO A 26 -17.47 -1.97 4.20
C PRO A 26 -16.42 -1.13 4.92
N ARG A 27 -16.43 -1.13 6.26
CA ARG A 27 -15.41 -0.45 7.08
C ARG A 27 -14.04 -1.07 6.87
N ALA A 28 -13.94 -2.40 6.91
CA ALA A 28 -12.68 -3.12 6.69
C ALA A 28 -12.17 -3.03 5.24
N ALA A 29 -13.08 -3.05 4.26
CA ALA A 29 -12.75 -2.84 2.84
C ALA A 29 -12.12 -1.46 2.58
N MET A 30 -12.52 -0.44 3.36
CA MET A 30 -11.99 0.91 3.20
C MET A 30 -10.51 1.03 3.60
N TRP A 31 -9.99 0.15 4.44
CA TRP A 31 -8.60 0.20 4.89
C TRP A 31 -7.59 0.07 3.74
N ALA A 32 -7.90 -0.75 2.73
CA ALA A 32 -7.05 -0.91 1.54
C ALA A 32 -7.43 0.05 0.39
N SER A 33 -8.52 0.81 0.55
CA SER A 33 -8.95 1.80 -0.42
C SER A 33 -8.17 3.10 -0.22
N GLY A 34 -7.76 3.76 -1.30
CA GLY A 34 -7.10 5.08 -1.21
C GLY A 34 -5.66 5.02 -0.69
N ASN A 35 -5.40 5.65 0.46
CA ASN A 35 -4.06 5.89 1.00
C ASN A 35 -3.88 5.29 2.41
N LEU A 36 -2.62 5.27 2.90
CA LEU A 36 -2.23 4.69 4.18
C LEU A 36 -3.05 5.22 5.37
N ASN A 37 -3.56 6.45 5.33
CA ASN A 37 -4.31 7.00 6.46
C ASN A 37 -5.64 6.26 6.69
N ASN A 38 -6.23 5.65 5.66
CA ASN A 38 -7.48 4.89 5.81
C ASN A 38 -7.30 3.68 6.74
N VAL A 39 -6.13 3.03 6.72
CA VAL A 39 -5.82 1.94 7.64
C VAL A 39 -5.26 2.47 8.97
N LEU A 40 -4.44 3.52 8.97
CA LEU A 40 -3.81 4.01 10.21
C LEU A 40 -4.77 4.75 11.15
N ASN A 41 -5.79 5.41 10.63
CA ASN A 41 -6.77 6.15 11.45
C ASN A 41 -7.86 5.26 12.05
N ASP A 42 -7.98 4.01 11.60
CA ASP A 42 -8.86 3.01 12.20
C ASP A 42 -8.06 2.16 13.18
N ASP A 43 -8.50 2.03 14.43
CA ASP A 43 -7.75 1.26 15.43
C ASP A 43 -7.58 -0.23 15.08
N LYS A 44 -8.61 -0.82 14.46
CA LYS A 44 -8.62 -2.23 14.07
C LYS A 44 -7.88 -2.42 12.74
N GLY A 45 -8.03 -1.47 11.83
CA GLY A 45 -7.20 -1.41 10.62
C GLY A 45 -5.71 -1.30 10.95
N ARG A 46 -5.34 -0.37 11.84
CA ARG A 46 -3.96 -0.17 12.31
C ARG A 46 -3.40 -1.41 12.99
N GLN A 47 -4.21 -2.10 13.79
CA GLN A 47 -3.80 -3.37 14.41
C GLN A 47 -3.56 -4.47 13.36
N LEU A 48 -4.45 -4.64 12.37
CA LEU A 48 -4.23 -5.61 11.28
C LEU A 48 -2.97 -5.27 10.47
N PHE A 49 -2.75 -3.99 10.17
CA PHE A 49 -1.56 -3.52 9.47
C PHE A 49 -0.29 -3.78 10.29
N ARG A 50 -0.34 -3.64 11.62
CA ARG A 50 0.76 -4.04 12.51
C ARG A 50 1.08 -5.53 12.40
N CYS A 51 0.06 -6.40 12.38
CA CYS A 51 0.27 -7.84 12.18
C CYS A 51 0.93 -8.12 10.82
N PHE A 52 0.51 -7.44 9.76
CA PHE A 52 1.15 -7.53 8.45
C PHE A 52 2.61 -7.06 8.49
N LEU A 53 2.88 -5.89 9.07
CA LEU A 53 4.24 -5.36 9.17
C LEU A 53 5.16 -6.26 9.99
N PHE A 54 4.63 -6.89 11.04
CA PHE A 54 5.34 -7.89 11.82
C PHE A 54 5.79 -9.07 10.96
N GLN A 55 4.87 -9.64 10.16
CA GLN A 55 5.15 -10.74 9.23
C GLN A 55 6.17 -10.33 8.15
N SER A 56 6.16 -9.05 7.74
CA SER A 56 7.12 -8.52 6.77
C SER A 56 8.41 -7.96 7.39
N LEU A 57 8.62 -8.13 8.72
CA LEU A 57 9.78 -7.60 9.46
C LEU A 57 9.98 -6.08 9.28
N ALA A 58 8.89 -5.30 9.35
CA ALA A 58 8.87 -3.86 9.07
C ALA A 58 8.01 -3.04 10.06
N ASP A 59 7.64 -3.62 11.21
CA ASP A 59 6.78 -3.02 12.25
C ASP A 59 7.47 -1.90 13.04
N GLU A 60 8.80 -1.78 12.98
CA GLU A 60 9.54 -0.64 13.50
C GLU A 60 9.09 0.67 12.86
N ASN A 61 8.66 0.64 11.59
CA ASN A 61 8.18 1.82 10.88
C ASN A 61 6.90 2.37 11.51
N LEU A 62 5.92 1.50 11.77
CA LEU A 62 4.67 1.91 12.44
C LEU A 62 4.94 2.31 13.90
N SER A 63 5.78 1.55 14.61
CA SER A 63 6.13 1.83 16.00
C SER A 63 6.80 3.21 16.16
N PHE A 64 7.68 3.58 15.23
CA PHE A 64 8.28 4.92 15.17
C PHE A 64 7.22 6.01 14.97
N ILE A 65 6.28 5.82 14.03
CA ILE A 65 5.19 6.78 13.81
C ILE A 65 4.33 6.96 15.07
N GLU A 66 3.93 5.87 15.72
CA GLU A 66 3.12 5.94 16.94
C GLU A 66 3.88 6.57 18.11
N ALA A 67 5.19 6.30 18.22
CA ALA A 67 6.02 6.94 19.23
C ALA A 67 6.13 8.46 18.99
N THR A 68 6.29 8.91 17.75
CA THR A 68 6.31 10.35 17.44
C THR A 68 4.94 11.01 17.61
N ASP A 69 3.83 10.32 17.32
CA ASP A 69 2.48 10.81 17.61
C ASP A 69 2.25 10.94 19.13
N LYS A 70 2.77 10.00 19.93
CA LYS A 70 2.75 10.09 21.40
C LYS A 70 3.57 11.28 21.89
N LEU A 71 4.79 11.47 21.36
CA LEU A 71 5.69 12.58 21.69
C LEU A 71 5.00 13.94 21.50
N LYS A 72 4.28 14.13 20.39
CA LYS A 72 3.51 15.36 20.12
C LYS A 72 2.43 15.66 21.15
N LYS A 73 1.83 14.62 21.76
CA LYS A 73 0.74 14.73 22.74
C LYS A 73 1.22 14.90 24.18
N MET A 74 2.52 14.72 24.45
CA MET A 74 3.07 14.91 25.81
C MET A 74 2.97 16.37 26.25
N LYS A 75 2.93 16.61 27.56
CA LYS A 75 2.80 17.96 28.13
C LYS A 75 4.12 18.50 28.69
N SER A 76 4.88 17.66 29.40
CA SER A 76 6.14 18.04 30.03
C SER A 76 7.26 18.18 28.99
N SER A 77 7.99 19.30 29.03
CA SER A 77 9.13 19.56 28.13
C SER A 77 10.30 18.60 28.41
N ASP A 78 10.61 18.36 29.68
CA ASP A 78 11.71 17.47 30.08
C ASP A 78 11.41 16.03 29.68
N GLU A 79 10.18 15.56 29.89
CA GLU A 79 9.75 14.22 29.47
C GLU A 79 9.74 14.09 27.95
N LYS A 80 9.33 15.13 27.20
CA LYS A 80 9.40 15.15 25.73
C LYS A 80 10.84 14.95 25.26
N LYS A 81 11.79 15.70 25.83
CA LYS A 81 13.20 15.61 25.44
C LYS A 81 13.78 14.22 25.77
N ALA A 82 13.47 13.68 26.96
CA ALA A 82 13.88 12.33 27.32
C ALA A 82 13.29 11.27 26.37
N PHE A 83 12.00 11.37 26.07
CA PHE A 83 11.33 10.43 25.17
C PHE A 83 11.80 10.56 23.72
N ALA A 84 12.15 11.76 23.26
CA ALA A 84 12.76 11.95 21.94
C ALA A 84 14.12 11.23 21.81
N LYS A 85 14.95 11.27 22.86
CA LYS A 85 16.21 10.51 22.92
C LYS A 85 15.96 9.00 22.92
N GLU A 86 14.94 8.54 23.63
CA GLU A 86 14.51 7.13 23.62
C GLU A 86 14.08 6.68 22.22
N ILE A 87 13.24 7.47 21.52
CA ILE A 87 12.81 7.20 20.14
C ILE A 87 14.02 7.03 19.22
N ILE A 88 14.99 7.94 19.28
CA ILE A 88 16.21 7.86 18.46
C ILE A 88 16.99 6.58 18.77
N SER A 89 17.21 6.29 20.06
CA SER A 89 17.94 5.10 20.49
C SER A 89 17.28 3.80 20.04
N LEU A 90 15.95 3.72 20.13
CA LEU A 90 15.20 2.52 19.80
C LEU A 90 15.07 2.30 18.29
N TYR A 91 14.76 3.34 17.52
CA TYR A 91 14.33 3.16 16.13
C TYR A 91 15.39 3.50 15.09
N SER A 92 16.29 4.46 15.34
CA SER A 92 17.29 4.89 14.34
C SER A 92 18.17 3.77 13.74
N PRO A 93 18.50 2.67 14.45
CA PRO A 93 19.25 1.57 13.86
C PRO A 93 18.44 0.73 12.84
N TYR A 94 17.12 0.88 12.81
CA TYR A 94 16.20 -0.05 12.16
C TYR A 94 15.30 0.60 11.12
N ILE A 95 14.87 1.84 11.34
CA ILE A 95 14.12 2.59 10.34
C ILE A 95 15.04 3.07 9.22
N ASN A 96 14.55 3.01 7.99
CA ASN A 96 15.28 3.52 6.83
C ASN A 96 15.05 5.02 6.68
N LEU A 97 16.06 5.82 7.05
CA LEU A 97 16.07 7.27 6.94
C LEU A 97 17.28 7.76 6.15
N SER A 98 17.10 8.87 5.43
CA SER A 98 18.21 9.60 4.82
C SER A 98 19.17 10.14 5.88
N SER A 99 20.44 10.32 5.51
CA SER A 99 21.45 10.92 6.39
C SER A 99 21.04 12.31 6.88
N GLY A 100 20.37 13.08 6.03
CA GLY A 100 19.82 14.40 6.37
C GLY A 100 18.72 14.34 7.42
N ALA A 101 17.73 13.44 7.25
CA ALA A 101 16.67 13.26 8.25
C ALA A 101 17.23 12.72 9.57
N MET A 102 18.16 11.76 9.52
CA MET A 102 18.82 11.20 10.70
C MET A 102 19.62 12.25 11.48
N LYS A 103 20.35 13.14 10.77
CA LYS A 103 21.09 14.24 11.39
C LYS A 103 20.15 15.20 12.11
N LYS A 104 19.05 15.62 11.45
CA LYS A 104 18.08 16.58 12.01
C LYS A 104 17.45 16.09 13.31
N ILE A 105 16.99 14.85 13.38
CA ILE A 105 16.35 14.34 14.62
C ILE A 105 17.34 14.24 15.78
N ARG A 106 18.62 13.94 15.50
CA ARG A 106 19.68 13.91 16.52
C ARG A 106 19.99 15.31 17.05
N GLU A 107 20.13 16.29 16.16
CA GLU A 107 20.35 17.69 16.55
C GLU A 107 19.16 18.24 17.35
N ALA A 108 17.93 17.92 16.93
CA ALA A 108 16.72 18.33 17.63
C ALA A 108 16.68 17.79 19.07
N ALA A 109 17.00 16.51 19.28
CA ALA A 109 16.97 15.91 20.61
C ALA A 109 18.02 16.46 21.59
N GLU A 110 19.07 17.12 21.09
CA GLU A 110 20.06 17.82 21.91
C GLU A 110 19.74 19.31 22.14
N SER A 111 18.91 19.92 21.28
CA SER A 111 18.48 21.32 21.39
C SER A 111 17.91 21.65 22.77
N GLU A 112 18.26 22.83 23.30
CA GLU A 112 17.65 23.37 24.53
C GLU A 112 16.17 23.67 24.33
N ASN A 113 15.80 24.15 23.14
CA ASN A 113 14.43 24.46 22.75
C ASN A 113 13.91 23.35 21.82
N PHE A 114 13.68 22.16 22.38
CA PHE A 114 13.19 21.02 21.62
C PHE A 114 11.74 21.23 21.14
N ASP A 115 11.52 21.10 19.84
CA ASP A 115 10.17 21.06 19.24
C ASP A 115 9.91 19.66 18.62
N PRO A 116 8.87 18.93 19.03
CA PRO A 116 8.47 17.67 18.39
C PRO A 116 8.26 17.76 16.87
N GLU A 117 7.96 18.94 16.33
CA GLU A 117 7.83 19.14 14.87
C GLU A 117 9.16 19.01 14.13
N ASP A 118 10.30 19.07 14.82
CA ASP A 118 11.62 18.81 14.23
C ASP A 118 11.77 17.36 13.73
N PHE A 119 10.92 16.44 14.21
CA PHE A 119 10.88 15.06 13.73
C PHE A 119 10.13 14.91 12.40
N ASN A 120 9.39 15.92 11.94
CA ASN A 120 8.56 15.85 10.73
C ASN A 120 9.29 15.36 9.47
N PRO A 121 10.56 15.75 9.19
CA PRO A 121 11.29 15.22 8.05
C PRO A 121 11.44 13.69 8.10
N ALA A 122 11.79 13.14 9.27
CA ALA A 122 11.91 11.69 9.46
C ALA A 122 10.55 10.99 9.40
N ILE A 123 9.52 11.56 10.03
CA ILE A 123 8.13 11.06 9.97
C ILE A 123 7.66 10.98 8.52
N LYS A 124 7.94 12.01 7.71
CA LYS A 124 7.56 12.06 6.29
C LYS A 124 8.26 10.97 5.47
N GLU A 125 9.53 10.70 5.73
CA GLU A 125 10.26 9.62 5.05
C GLU A 125 9.71 8.24 5.39
N VAL A 126 9.48 7.95 6.68
CA VAL A 126 8.90 6.66 7.12
C VAL A 126 7.46 6.49 6.62
N ARG A 127 6.63 7.54 6.67
CA ARG A 127 5.27 7.50 6.09
C ARG A 127 5.29 7.26 4.59
N ARG A 128 6.23 7.88 3.86
CA ARG A 128 6.37 7.64 2.42
C ARG A 128 6.81 6.21 2.12
N LEU A 129 7.69 5.64 2.95
CA LEU A 129 8.07 4.23 2.84
C LEU A 129 6.84 3.33 3.01
N LEU A 130 6.11 3.51 4.11
CA LEU A 130 4.86 2.78 4.38
C LEU A 130 3.84 2.92 3.26
N GLU A 131 3.60 4.13 2.76
CA GLU A 131 2.64 4.41 1.68
C GLU A 131 3.03 3.76 0.35
N ASN A 132 4.32 3.77 0.00
CA ASN A 132 4.76 3.39 -1.34
C ASN A 132 5.25 1.94 -1.45
N ASP A 133 5.56 1.28 -0.34
CA ASP A 133 6.04 -0.12 -0.32
C ASP A 133 5.12 -1.04 0.49
N GLN A 134 5.09 -0.86 1.82
CA GLN A 134 4.40 -1.82 2.69
C GLN A 134 2.88 -1.79 2.53
N PHE A 135 2.26 -0.62 2.36
CA PHE A 135 0.81 -0.50 2.19
C PHE A 135 0.31 -1.15 0.89
N PRO A 136 0.92 -0.94 -0.30
CA PRO A 136 0.58 -1.66 -1.51
C PRO A 136 0.69 -3.18 -1.39
N ARG A 137 1.61 -3.68 -0.56
CA ARG A 137 1.74 -5.11 -0.26
C ARG A 137 0.65 -5.58 0.71
N PHE A 138 0.31 -4.80 1.74
CA PHE A 138 -0.80 -5.07 2.65
C PHE A 138 -2.13 -5.24 1.91
N ARG A 139 -2.45 -4.33 0.97
CA ARG A 139 -3.69 -4.39 0.15
C ARG A 139 -3.88 -5.72 -0.59
N ARG A 140 -2.79 -6.46 -0.84
CA ARG A 140 -2.76 -7.73 -1.59
C ARG A 140 -2.38 -8.93 -0.71
N SER A 141 -2.13 -8.70 0.58
CA SER A 141 -1.66 -9.71 1.51
C SER A 141 -2.77 -10.67 1.91
N GLU A 142 -2.41 -11.94 2.13
CA GLU A 142 -3.35 -12.97 2.62
C GLU A 142 -3.95 -12.54 3.96
N ILE A 143 -3.16 -12.03 4.90
CA ILE A 143 -3.66 -11.55 6.21
C ILE A 143 -4.78 -10.50 6.09
N TYR A 144 -4.72 -9.60 5.10
CA TYR A 144 -5.79 -8.63 4.87
C TYR A 144 -7.02 -9.28 4.23
N LEU A 145 -6.81 -10.10 3.20
CA LEU A 145 -7.87 -10.69 2.40
C LEU A 145 -8.63 -11.77 3.17
N ASP A 146 -7.95 -12.60 3.96
CA ASP A 146 -8.53 -13.60 4.85
C ASP A 146 -9.35 -12.93 5.96
N PHE A 147 -8.88 -11.80 6.50
CA PHE A 147 -9.63 -11.02 7.47
C PHE A 147 -10.90 -10.44 6.86
N LEU A 148 -10.79 -9.91 5.65
CA LEU A 148 -11.91 -9.30 4.93
C LEU A 148 -12.95 -10.36 4.50
N GLU A 149 -12.50 -11.56 4.12
CA GLU A 149 -13.36 -12.69 3.78
C GLU A 149 -14.17 -13.18 4.98
N GLN A 150 -13.58 -13.23 6.18
CA GLN A 150 -14.32 -13.56 7.40
C GLN A 150 -15.46 -12.59 7.73
N LEU A 151 -15.35 -11.34 7.27
CA LEU A 151 -16.40 -10.32 7.43
C LEU A 151 -17.39 -10.28 6.27
N LEU A 152 -17.11 -10.96 5.15
CA LEU A 152 -17.86 -10.82 3.90
C LEU A 152 -19.29 -11.36 4.05
N PRO A 153 -20.32 -10.49 3.97
CA PRO A 153 -21.69 -10.95 3.99
C PRO A 153 -22.00 -11.69 2.68
N ARG A 154 -22.81 -12.76 2.77
CA ARG A 154 -23.25 -13.53 1.59
C ARG A 154 -23.84 -12.63 0.49
N ALA A 155 -24.63 -11.63 0.85
CA ALA A 155 -25.23 -10.70 -0.10
C ALA A 155 -24.21 -9.85 -0.89
N TYR A 156 -22.99 -9.65 -0.35
CA TYR A 156 -21.90 -9.01 -1.10
C TYR A 156 -21.28 -9.98 -2.11
N ALA A 157 -21.14 -11.26 -1.72
CA ALA A 157 -20.62 -12.30 -2.61
C ALA A 157 -21.58 -12.59 -3.78
N GLU A 158 -22.89 -12.60 -3.54
CA GLU A 158 -23.90 -12.84 -4.58
C GLU A 158 -23.87 -11.78 -5.69
N LYS A 159 -23.42 -10.55 -5.40
CA LYS A 159 -23.25 -9.48 -6.40
C LYS A 159 -22.13 -9.78 -7.40
N TRP A 160 -21.18 -10.64 -7.07
CA TRP A 160 -20.08 -10.95 -8.00
C TRP A 160 -20.58 -11.60 -9.29
N ALA A 161 -21.69 -12.34 -9.23
CA ALA A 161 -22.31 -12.97 -10.39
C ALA A 161 -23.07 -11.99 -11.29
N THR A 162 -23.29 -10.73 -10.87
CA THR A 162 -24.10 -9.78 -11.66
C THR A 162 -23.32 -9.10 -12.77
N SER A 163 -22.01 -8.91 -12.59
CA SER A 163 -21.12 -8.39 -13.63
C SER A 163 -19.65 -8.59 -13.28
N PHE A 164 -18.79 -8.54 -14.29
CA PHE A 164 -17.35 -8.65 -14.12
C PHE A 164 -16.78 -7.49 -13.27
N GLU A 165 -17.32 -6.29 -13.44
CA GLU A 165 -16.98 -5.11 -12.64
C GLU A 165 -17.37 -5.28 -11.17
N ALA A 166 -18.49 -5.96 -10.88
CA ALA A 166 -18.91 -6.24 -9.51
C ALA A 166 -17.94 -7.24 -8.82
N LEU A 167 -17.46 -8.24 -9.57
CA LEU A 167 -16.43 -9.19 -9.09
C LEU A 167 -15.09 -8.47 -8.85
N LEU A 168 -14.56 -7.77 -9.87
CA LEU A 168 -13.26 -7.11 -9.76
C LEU A 168 -13.28 -5.91 -8.82
N GLY A 169 -14.41 -5.23 -8.66
CA GLY A 169 -14.58 -4.13 -7.70
C GLY A 169 -14.51 -4.58 -6.25
N ASN A 170 -14.71 -5.87 -5.96
CA ASN A 170 -14.63 -6.44 -4.63
C ASN A 170 -13.23 -7.00 -4.36
N HIS A 171 -12.60 -6.63 -3.23
CA HIS A 171 -11.25 -7.10 -2.89
C HIS A 171 -11.16 -8.64 -2.75
N VAL A 172 -12.13 -9.27 -2.09
CA VAL A 172 -12.18 -10.72 -1.90
C VAL A 172 -12.53 -11.43 -3.21
N GLY A 173 -13.52 -10.91 -3.95
CA GLY A 173 -13.88 -11.44 -5.26
C GLY A 173 -12.70 -11.41 -6.24
N ARG A 174 -12.00 -10.28 -6.34
CA ARG A 174 -10.78 -10.13 -7.12
C ARG A 174 -9.66 -11.09 -6.66
N HIS A 175 -9.54 -11.35 -5.36
CA HIS A 175 -8.55 -12.29 -4.84
C HIS A 175 -8.81 -13.72 -5.32
N HIS A 176 -10.05 -14.22 -5.21
CA HIS A 176 -10.42 -15.53 -5.73
C HIS A 176 -10.26 -15.62 -7.24
N PHE A 177 -10.64 -14.57 -7.98
CA PHE A 177 -10.44 -14.52 -9.43
C PHE A 177 -8.95 -14.55 -9.81
N ARG A 178 -8.08 -13.86 -9.04
CA ARG A 178 -6.62 -13.95 -9.22
C ARG A 178 -6.11 -15.38 -9.05
N ILE A 179 -6.57 -16.10 -8.03
CA ILE A 179 -6.18 -17.50 -7.80
C ILE A 179 -6.60 -18.37 -8.98
N PHE A 180 -7.83 -18.20 -9.46
CA PHE A 180 -8.32 -18.88 -10.66
C PHE A 180 -7.44 -18.59 -11.90
N LEU A 181 -7.14 -17.32 -12.17
CA LEU A 181 -6.29 -16.92 -13.29
C LEU A 181 -4.87 -17.49 -13.21
N ARG A 182 -4.30 -17.60 -12.00
CA ARG A 182 -3.00 -18.30 -11.82
C ARG A 182 -3.08 -19.77 -12.23
N GLY A 183 -4.19 -20.44 -11.90
CA GLY A 183 -4.43 -21.83 -12.28
C GLY A 183 -4.50 -22.03 -13.80
N ILE A 184 -4.93 -21.02 -14.55
CA ILE A 184 -5.01 -21.05 -16.02
C ILE A 184 -3.91 -20.23 -16.71
N HIS A 185 -2.87 -19.80 -15.98
CA HIS A 185 -1.74 -19.01 -16.49
C HIS A 185 -2.18 -17.72 -17.24
N ALA A 186 -3.16 -17.01 -16.70
CA ALA A 186 -3.71 -15.77 -17.27
C ALA A 186 -3.70 -14.58 -16.28
N GLU A 187 -2.92 -14.67 -15.19
CA GLU A 187 -2.87 -13.65 -14.12
C GLU A 187 -2.37 -12.29 -14.65
N GLU A 188 -1.56 -12.28 -15.70
CA GLU A 188 -1.02 -11.07 -16.33
C GLU A 188 -2.12 -10.12 -16.81
N ASN A 189 -3.26 -10.65 -17.25
CA ASN A 189 -4.43 -9.85 -17.66
C ASN A 189 -5.01 -9.05 -16.50
N LEU A 190 -5.17 -9.69 -15.33
CA LEU A 190 -5.64 -9.01 -14.13
C LEU A 190 -4.60 -8.02 -13.59
N ARG A 191 -3.30 -8.37 -13.64
CA ARG A 191 -2.22 -7.46 -13.24
C ARG A 191 -2.19 -6.19 -14.09
N PHE A 192 -2.37 -6.33 -15.41
CA PHE A 192 -2.48 -5.20 -16.31
C PHE A 192 -3.72 -4.35 -16.00
N TRP A 193 -4.89 -4.98 -15.82
CA TRP A 193 -6.12 -4.27 -15.43
C TRP A 193 -5.93 -3.47 -14.14
N GLU A 194 -5.33 -4.06 -13.09
CA GLU A 194 -5.04 -3.37 -11.83
C GLU A 194 -4.07 -2.19 -12.04
N ALA A 195 -3.05 -2.35 -12.87
CA ALA A 195 -2.10 -1.28 -13.17
C ALA A 195 -2.77 -0.11 -13.91
N VAL A 196 -3.73 -0.37 -14.81
CA VAL A 196 -4.50 0.69 -15.49
C VAL A 196 -5.47 1.38 -14.52
N VAL A 197 -6.08 0.66 -13.57
CA VAL A 197 -6.89 1.25 -12.50
C VAL A 197 -6.03 2.19 -11.63
N GLU A 198 -4.83 1.76 -11.25
CA GLU A 198 -3.89 2.62 -10.52
C GLU A 198 -3.46 3.85 -11.35
N PHE A 199 -3.18 3.66 -12.64
CA PHE A 199 -2.86 4.75 -13.57
C PHE A 199 -3.97 5.82 -13.63
N ARG A 200 -5.23 5.40 -13.71
CA ARG A 200 -6.39 6.31 -13.71
C ARG A 200 -6.61 7.02 -12.37
N ALA A 201 -6.15 6.45 -11.26
CA ALA A 201 -6.24 7.06 -9.94
C ALA A 201 -5.17 8.15 -9.70
N VAL A 202 -4.08 8.15 -10.48
CA VAL A 202 -3.04 9.18 -10.40
C VAL A 202 -3.55 10.50 -10.98
N LYS A 203 -3.14 11.62 -10.38
CA LYS A 203 -3.45 12.97 -10.88
C LYS A 203 -3.10 13.10 -12.37
N ASN A 204 -4.09 13.49 -13.17
CA ASN A 204 -3.96 13.65 -14.62
C ASN A 204 -2.77 14.54 -15.00
N LYS A 205 -2.00 14.13 -16.01
CA LYS A 205 -0.79 14.81 -16.53
C LYS A 205 0.33 15.04 -15.51
N SER A 206 0.34 14.33 -14.38
CA SER A 206 1.42 14.45 -13.40
C SER A 206 2.67 13.66 -13.81
N PRO A 207 3.88 14.03 -13.34
CA PRO A 207 5.10 13.26 -13.60
C PRO A 207 4.99 11.79 -13.13
N ALA A 208 4.25 11.53 -12.05
CA ALA A 208 4.00 10.18 -11.56
C ALA A 208 3.19 9.34 -12.56
N MET A 209 2.17 9.94 -13.19
CA MET A 209 1.36 9.29 -14.22
C MET A 209 2.18 8.94 -15.45
N VAL A 210 3.03 9.88 -15.90
CA VAL A 210 3.95 9.67 -17.03
C VAL A 210 4.90 8.49 -16.73
N ASN A 211 5.50 8.45 -15.53
CA ASN A 211 6.38 7.36 -15.15
C ASN A 211 5.63 6.02 -15.08
N LEU A 212 4.43 6.01 -14.51
CA LEU A 212 3.60 4.81 -14.42
C LEU A 212 3.19 4.30 -15.81
N ALA A 213 2.87 5.20 -16.75
CA ALA A 213 2.57 4.82 -18.13
C ALA A 213 3.73 4.05 -18.79
N ARG A 214 4.96 4.53 -18.58
CA ARG A 214 6.17 3.85 -19.09
C ARG A 214 6.40 2.50 -18.42
N VAL A 215 6.18 2.41 -17.12
CA VAL A 215 6.27 1.14 -16.38
C VAL A 215 5.23 0.14 -16.90
N ILE A 216 3.98 0.56 -17.12
CA ILE A 216 2.93 -0.29 -17.68
C ILE A 216 3.32 -0.77 -19.09
N MET A 217 3.79 0.14 -19.94
CA MET A 217 4.26 -0.20 -21.28
C MET A 217 5.36 -1.27 -21.23
N GLN A 218 6.39 -1.07 -20.41
CA GLN A 218 7.52 -2.01 -20.28
C GLN A 218 7.14 -3.35 -19.64
N THR A 219 6.20 -3.34 -18.69
CA THR A 219 5.86 -4.53 -17.90
C THR A 219 4.88 -5.45 -18.62
N TYR A 220 3.91 -4.87 -19.35
CA TYR A 220 2.77 -5.61 -19.88
C TYR A 220 2.62 -5.51 -21.40
N LEU A 221 3.14 -4.47 -22.05
CA LEU A 221 2.89 -4.23 -23.47
C LEU A 221 4.13 -4.37 -24.35
N ALA A 222 5.33 -4.40 -23.78
CA ALA A 222 6.56 -4.60 -24.53
C ALA A 222 6.63 -6.04 -25.03
N GLU A 223 7.09 -6.21 -26.26
CA GLU A 223 7.27 -7.53 -26.87
C GLU A 223 8.32 -8.33 -26.08
N GLY A 224 7.96 -9.55 -25.66
CA GLY A 224 8.81 -10.41 -24.85
C GLY A 224 8.86 -10.04 -23.36
N ALA A 225 7.96 -9.16 -22.89
CA ALA A 225 7.83 -8.89 -21.46
C ALA A 225 7.35 -10.14 -20.70
N SER A 226 7.84 -10.33 -19.47
CA SER A 226 7.46 -11.48 -18.64
C SER A 226 5.98 -11.53 -18.26
N ASN A 227 5.26 -10.39 -18.33
CA ASN A 227 3.83 -10.29 -18.10
C ASN A 227 3.12 -9.71 -19.34
N GLU A 228 3.61 -10.01 -20.55
CA GLU A 228 3.02 -9.51 -21.79
C GLU A 228 1.54 -9.89 -21.91
N VAL A 229 0.66 -8.90 -22.09
CA VAL A 229 -0.74 -9.12 -22.45
C VAL A 229 -0.90 -9.10 -23.97
N PHE A 230 -1.76 -9.99 -24.46
CA PHE A 230 -2.09 -10.05 -25.88
C PHE A 230 -3.14 -9.00 -26.23
N LEU A 231 -2.83 -8.13 -27.19
CA LEU A 231 -3.70 -7.06 -27.65
C LEU A 231 -3.99 -7.17 -29.16
N PRO A 232 -5.09 -6.58 -29.64
CA PRO A 232 -5.35 -6.46 -31.07
C PRO A 232 -4.25 -5.68 -31.80
N PHE A 233 -4.11 -5.97 -33.09
CA PHE A 233 -3.14 -5.29 -33.96
C PHE A 233 -3.31 -3.76 -33.89
N GLY A 234 -2.19 -3.04 -33.75
CA GLY A 234 -2.16 -1.57 -33.76
C GLY A 234 -2.32 -0.91 -32.39
N VAL A 235 -2.97 -1.56 -31.41
CA VAL A 235 -3.26 -0.93 -30.10
C VAL A 235 -1.96 -0.56 -29.37
N ARG A 236 -1.00 -1.49 -29.34
CA ARG A 236 0.34 -1.28 -28.77
C ARG A 236 1.07 -0.11 -29.43
N GLN A 237 1.01 -0.02 -30.76
CA GLN A 237 1.69 1.01 -31.54
C GLN A 237 1.10 2.40 -31.27
N VAL A 238 -0.23 2.49 -31.12
CA VAL A 238 -0.90 3.75 -30.75
C VAL A 238 -0.45 4.22 -29.37
N ILE A 239 -0.42 3.33 -28.37
CA ILE A 239 0.04 3.65 -27.01
C ILE A 239 1.51 4.10 -27.03
N GLN A 240 2.39 3.36 -27.71
CA GLN A 240 3.80 3.69 -27.81
C GLN A 240 4.01 5.08 -28.45
N LYS A 241 3.32 5.36 -29.56
CA LYS A 241 3.40 6.66 -30.22
C LYS A 241 3.00 7.80 -29.28
N ARG A 242 1.89 7.65 -28.55
CA ARG A 242 1.45 8.66 -27.57
C ARG A 242 2.46 8.87 -26.44
N LEU A 243 3.10 7.80 -25.97
CA LEU A 243 4.19 7.88 -24.98
C LEU A 243 5.41 8.66 -25.52
N ASP A 244 5.80 8.41 -26.77
CA ASP A 244 6.95 9.06 -27.41
C ASP A 244 6.68 10.56 -27.65
N GLU A 245 5.44 10.92 -28.00
CA GLU A 245 4.97 12.30 -28.15
C GLU A 245 4.67 12.98 -26.79
N ASN A 246 4.82 12.24 -25.69
CA ASN A 246 4.46 12.67 -24.32
C ASN A 246 3.00 13.15 -24.19
N ASP A 247 2.12 12.61 -25.02
CA ASP A 247 0.67 12.83 -24.99
C ASP A 247 0.00 11.79 -24.08
N ILE A 248 0.11 12.02 -22.77
CA ILE A 248 -0.35 11.07 -21.74
C ILE A 248 -1.52 11.68 -20.97
N ASP A 249 -2.66 11.00 -21.02
CA ASP A 249 -3.89 11.33 -20.30
C ASP A 249 -4.58 10.06 -19.77
N LEU A 250 -5.71 10.25 -19.09
CA LEU A 250 -6.42 9.16 -18.40
C LEU A 250 -6.96 8.07 -19.34
N VAL A 251 -7.06 8.38 -20.64
CA VAL A 251 -7.63 7.48 -21.65
C VAL A 251 -6.56 6.73 -22.46
N LEU A 252 -5.27 6.92 -22.12
CA LEU A 252 -4.14 6.30 -22.83
C LEU A 252 -4.30 4.79 -23.05
N PHE A 253 -4.87 4.06 -22.08
CA PHE A 253 -4.99 2.61 -22.12
C PHE A 253 -6.41 2.10 -22.40
N ASP A 254 -7.36 2.95 -22.80
CA ASP A 254 -8.80 2.60 -22.89
C ASP A 254 -9.09 1.43 -23.84
N ASP A 255 -8.48 1.43 -25.04
CA ASP A 255 -8.67 0.33 -25.99
C ASP A 255 -8.03 -0.98 -25.49
N ALA A 256 -6.87 -0.88 -24.84
CA ALA A 256 -6.16 -2.04 -24.29
C ALA A 256 -6.91 -2.66 -23.11
N ILE A 257 -7.37 -1.85 -22.15
CA ILE A 257 -8.13 -2.37 -20.99
C ILE A 257 -9.48 -2.92 -21.41
N LYS A 258 -10.17 -2.29 -22.37
CA LYS A 258 -11.43 -2.81 -22.91
C LYS A 258 -11.25 -4.20 -23.53
N HIS A 259 -10.16 -4.43 -24.25
CA HIS A 259 -9.85 -5.74 -24.79
C HIS A 259 -9.55 -6.75 -23.67
N VAL A 260 -8.71 -6.38 -22.70
CA VAL A 260 -8.36 -7.26 -21.59
C VAL A 260 -9.59 -7.61 -20.74
N GLU A 261 -10.51 -6.69 -20.52
CA GLU A 261 -11.79 -6.96 -19.84
C GLU A 261 -12.65 -7.96 -20.62
N GLN A 262 -12.69 -7.89 -21.95
CA GLN A 262 -13.36 -8.89 -22.78
C GLN A 262 -12.70 -10.27 -22.63
N VAL A 263 -11.36 -10.34 -22.67
CA VAL A 263 -10.62 -11.60 -22.45
C VAL A 263 -10.94 -12.17 -21.09
N LEU A 264 -10.86 -11.37 -20.03
CA LEU A 264 -11.13 -11.80 -18.66
C LEU A 264 -12.59 -12.24 -18.45
N SER A 265 -13.56 -11.62 -19.13
CA SER A 265 -14.97 -11.99 -19.03
C SER A 265 -15.34 -13.29 -19.73
N ASN A 266 -14.47 -13.79 -20.62
CA ASN A 266 -14.67 -15.03 -21.36
C ASN A 266 -14.10 -16.26 -20.64
N HIS A 267 -13.44 -16.08 -19.49
CA HIS A 267 -12.92 -17.15 -18.63
C HIS A 267 -13.90 -17.50 -17.52
#